data_AF-A0A6G3UUF2-F1
#
_entry.id   AF-A0A6G3UUF2-F1
#
_cell.length_a   1.000
_cell.length_b   1.000
_cell.length_c   1.000
_cell.angle_alpha   90.00
_cell.angle_beta   90.00
_cell.angle_gamma   90.00
#
_symmetry.space_group_name_H-M   'P 1'
#
loop_
_entity.id
_entity.type
_entity.pdbx_description
1 polymer ?
#
loop_
_entity_poly.entity_id
_entity_poly.type
_entity_poly.pdbx_seq_one_letter_code
_entity_poly.pdbx_strand_id
1 'polypeptide(L)'
;MGTWGAGNFDSDTAADHLSGLVERLVAEVGAAMAGDPVGIEPDEYDGVAVPCNLELLLLLHERGWVGVSLPAPEVVRQWRDAYMAVWERTIDGLGPADGFKDERRAVLVDTFDRLARAAAQR
;
A
#
# COMPACT_ATOMS: atom_id res chain seq x y z
N MET A 1 -6.08 -29.24 0.89
CA MET A 1 -7.07 -28.29 1.43
C MET A 1 -7.59 -28.83 2.74
N GLY A 2 -7.04 -28.33 3.84
CA GLY A 2 -7.46 -28.56 5.20
C GLY A 2 -8.20 -27.36 5.78
N THR A 3 -9.00 -27.63 6.80
CA THR A 3 -9.68 -26.64 7.64
C THR A 3 -9.08 -26.76 9.04
N TRP A 4 -8.65 -25.65 9.62
CA TRP A 4 -8.02 -25.60 10.95
C TRP A 4 -8.89 -24.91 12.01
N GLY A 5 -10.04 -24.39 11.63
CA GLY A 5 -10.96 -23.70 12.52
C GLY A 5 -12.30 -23.41 11.85
N ALA A 6 -13.21 -22.79 12.61
CA ALA A 6 -14.55 -22.45 12.14
C ALA A 6 -14.64 -21.01 11.59
N GLY A 7 -13.56 -20.23 11.65
CA GLY A 7 -13.51 -18.87 11.15
C GLY A 7 -13.43 -18.80 9.63
N ASN A 8 -13.81 -17.64 9.06
CA ASN A 8 -13.83 -17.43 7.61
C ASN A 8 -12.46 -17.59 6.93
N PHE A 9 -11.38 -17.38 7.68
CA PHE A 9 -10.00 -17.48 7.20
C PHE A 9 -9.31 -18.75 7.69
N ASP A 10 -10.06 -19.71 8.25
CA ASP A 10 -9.50 -20.90 8.88
C ASP A 10 -9.44 -22.14 7.97
N SER A 11 -9.12 -21.94 6.69
CA SER A 11 -8.95 -23.04 5.72
C SER A 11 -7.97 -22.71 4.60
N ASP A 12 -7.33 -23.74 4.02
CA ASP A 12 -6.30 -23.56 2.97
C ASP A 12 -6.88 -22.74 1.82
N THR A 13 -8.14 -23.03 1.45
CA THR A 13 -8.85 -22.31 0.39
C THR A 13 -8.99 -20.82 0.68
N ALA A 14 -9.26 -20.46 1.94
CA ALA A 14 -9.37 -19.07 2.34
C ALA A 14 -8.00 -18.38 2.33
N ALA A 15 -6.94 -19.09 2.76
CA ALA A 15 -5.57 -18.60 2.68
C ALA A 15 -5.12 -18.38 1.22
N ASP A 16 -5.40 -19.33 0.32
CA ASP A 16 -5.11 -19.23 -1.12
C ASP A 16 -5.86 -18.04 -1.75
N HIS A 17 -7.15 -17.90 -1.41
CA HIS A 17 -7.97 -16.78 -1.88
C HIS A 17 -7.41 -15.43 -1.40
N LEU A 18 -7.03 -15.34 -0.12
CA LEU A 18 -6.47 -14.13 0.45
C LEU A 18 -5.10 -13.81 -0.15
N SER A 19 -4.25 -14.82 -0.39
CA SER A 19 -2.96 -14.65 -1.09
C SER A 19 -3.16 -14.02 -2.46
N GLY A 20 -4.10 -14.55 -3.25
CA GLY A 20 -4.39 -13.99 -4.57
C GLY A 20 -4.93 -12.55 -4.54
N LEU A 21 -5.66 -12.17 -3.48
CA LEU A 21 -6.08 -10.78 -3.28
C LEU A 21 -4.88 -9.88 -2.93
N VAL A 22 -4.05 -10.31 -1.99
CA VAL A 22 -2.88 -9.56 -1.53
C VAL A 22 -1.86 -9.38 -2.64
N GLU A 23 -1.58 -10.43 -3.41
CA GLU A 23 -0.70 -10.38 -4.58
C GLU A 23 -1.20 -9.36 -5.62
N ARG A 24 -2.52 -9.27 -5.83
CA ARG A 24 -3.10 -8.28 -6.74
C ARG A 24 -2.89 -6.86 -6.23
N LEU A 25 -3.13 -6.58 -4.95
CA LEU A 25 -2.88 -5.26 -4.36
C LEU A 25 -1.42 -4.84 -4.50
N VAL A 26 -0.50 -5.77 -4.23
CA VAL A 26 0.95 -5.54 -4.38
C VAL A 26 1.32 -5.31 -5.85
N ALA A 27 0.74 -6.09 -6.77
CA ALA A 27 0.99 -5.95 -8.20
C ALA A 27 0.47 -4.63 -8.76
N GLU A 28 -0.71 -4.16 -8.33
CA GLU A 28 -1.27 -2.87 -8.70
C GLU A 28 -0.36 -1.72 -8.26
N VAL A 29 0.10 -1.74 -7.00
CA VAL A 29 1.07 -0.74 -6.50
C VAL A 29 2.38 -0.81 -7.30
N GLY A 30 2.91 -2.01 -7.52
CA GLY A 30 4.15 -2.19 -8.29
C GLY A 30 4.03 -1.68 -9.72
N ALA A 31 2.90 -1.92 -10.38
CA ALA A 31 2.62 -1.45 -11.73
C ALA A 31 2.52 0.08 -11.79
N ALA A 32 1.79 0.70 -10.86
CA ALA A 32 1.70 2.16 -10.75
C ALA A 32 3.09 2.79 -10.56
N MET A 33 3.92 2.23 -9.69
CA MET A 33 5.27 2.74 -9.39
C MET A 33 6.27 2.54 -10.54
N ALA A 34 6.04 1.55 -11.41
CA ALA A 34 6.87 1.27 -12.57
C ALA A 34 6.38 1.98 -13.85
N GLY A 35 5.18 2.56 -13.82
CA GLY A 35 4.53 3.23 -14.93
C GLY A 35 5.04 4.66 -15.17
N ASP A 36 4.26 5.43 -15.93
CA ASP A 36 4.50 6.85 -16.12
C ASP A 36 4.30 7.59 -14.78
N PRO A 37 5.28 8.39 -14.30
CA PRO A 37 5.14 9.18 -13.08
C PRO A 37 3.89 10.08 -13.05
N VAL A 38 3.36 10.48 -14.20
CA VAL A 38 2.10 11.24 -14.28
C VAL A 38 0.95 10.45 -13.65
N GLY A 39 0.88 9.13 -13.84
CA GLY A 39 -0.23 8.31 -13.34
C GLY A 39 -0.37 8.31 -11.80
N ILE A 40 0.71 8.64 -11.08
CA ILE A 40 0.74 8.74 -9.62
C ILE A 40 0.71 10.20 -9.11
N GLU A 41 0.41 11.18 -9.97
CA GLU A 41 0.13 12.54 -9.54
C GLU A 41 -1.12 12.60 -8.64
N PRO A 42 -1.24 13.58 -7.71
CA PRO A 42 -2.24 13.57 -6.65
C PRO A 42 -3.71 13.57 -7.13
N ASP A 43 -3.97 14.06 -8.33
CA ASP A 43 -5.27 14.12 -9.00
C ASP A 43 -5.51 12.99 -10.00
N GLU A 44 -4.54 12.09 -10.18
CA GLU A 44 -4.64 10.91 -11.01
C GLU A 44 -5.07 9.68 -10.20
N TYR A 45 -5.58 8.65 -10.90
CA TYR A 45 -6.16 7.48 -10.27
C TYR A 45 -5.18 6.76 -9.33
N ASP A 46 -3.95 6.48 -9.77
CA ASP A 46 -2.98 5.77 -8.93
C ASP A 46 -2.42 6.68 -7.83
N GLY A 47 -2.48 8.00 -8.01
CA GLY A 47 -2.23 8.97 -6.94
C GLY A 47 -3.16 8.78 -5.74
N VAL A 48 -4.38 8.29 -5.96
CA VAL A 48 -5.35 8.00 -4.90
C VAL A 48 -5.32 6.51 -4.51
N ALA A 49 -5.23 5.61 -5.48
CA ALA A 49 -5.36 4.17 -5.26
C ALA A 49 -4.14 3.56 -4.54
N VAL A 50 -2.92 4.02 -4.83
CA VAL A 50 -1.70 3.52 -4.16
C VAL A 50 -1.78 3.61 -2.64
N PRO A 51 -1.97 4.79 -2.01
CA PRO A 51 -2.01 4.88 -0.56
C PRO A 51 -3.18 4.07 0.05
N CYS A 52 -4.31 3.95 -0.66
CA CYS A 52 -5.41 3.09 -0.26
C CYS A 52 -5.00 1.61 -0.21
N ASN A 53 -4.35 1.11 -1.26
CA ASN A 53 -3.87 -0.27 -1.33
C ASN A 53 -2.83 -0.57 -0.25
N LEU A 54 -1.94 0.37 0.07
CA LEU A 54 -0.97 0.22 1.15
C LEU A 54 -1.64 0.14 2.53
N GLU A 55 -2.65 0.96 2.81
CA GLU A 55 -3.41 0.90 4.07
C GLU A 55 -4.21 -0.42 4.17
N LEU A 56 -4.78 -0.91 3.06
CA LEU A 56 -5.43 -2.23 3.03
C LEU A 56 -4.45 -3.37 3.35
N LEU A 57 -3.24 -3.34 2.79
CA LEU A 57 -2.20 -4.33 3.11
C LEU A 57 -1.82 -4.31 4.59
N LEU A 58 -1.69 -3.13 5.19
CA LEU A 58 -1.48 -2.97 6.63
C LEU A 58 -2.61 -3.58 7.45
N LEU A 59 -3.86 -3.20 7.15
CA LEU A 59 -5.03 -3.69 7.86
C LEU A 59 -5.18 -5.21 7.78
N LEU A 60 -4.88 -5.80 6.62
CA LEU A 60 -4.89 -7.25 6.43
C LEU A 60 -3.77 -7.93 7.23
N HIS A 61 -2.56 -7.35 7.22
CA HIS A 61 -1.42 -7.88 7.97
C HIS A 61 -1.65 -7.87 9.48
N GLU A 62 -2.22 -6.80 10.02
CA GLU A 62 -2.54 -6.66 11.45
C GLU A 62 -3.52 -7.74 11.95
N ARG A 63 -4.30 -8.37 11.07
CA ARG A 63 -5.18 -9.49 11.45
C ARG A 63 -4.42 -10.81 11.66
N GLY A 64 -3.19 -10.93 11.17
CA GLY A 64 -2.40 -12.15 11.30
C GLY A 64 -2.96 -13.35 10.54
N TRP A 65 -3.78 -13.13 9.51
CA TRP A 65 -4.35 -14.21 8.71
C TRP A 65 -3.31 -14.84 7.77
N VAL A 66 -3.39 -16.16 7.63
CA VAL A 66 -2.59 -16.91 6.65
C VAL A 66 -2.95 -16.46 5.24
N GLY A 67 -1.95 -16.34 4.37
CA GLY A 67 -2.11 -15.84 3.00
C GLY A 67 -1.78 -14.35 2.85
N VAL A 68 -1.55 -13.61 3.94
CA VAL A 68 -1.09 -12.21 3.84
C VAL A 68 0.43 -12.16 3.72
N SER A 69 0.92 -11.78 2.54
CA SER A 69 2.34 -11.53 2.28
C SER A 69 2.62 -10.09 1.92
N LEU A 70 3.42 -9.41 2.75
CA LEU A 70 3.88 -8.06 2.45
C LEU A 70 5.10 -8.08 1.51
N PRO A 71 5.27 -7.03 0.67
CA PRO A 71 6.49 -6.85 -0.12
C PRO A 71 7.71 -6.59 0.78
N ALA A 72 8.91 -6.74 0.23
CA ALA A 72 10.14 -6.50 1.00
C ALA A 72 10.20 -5.04 1.52
N PRO A 73 10.72 -4.79 2.74
CA PRO A 73 10.78 -3.44 3.31
C PRO A 73 11.49 -2.43 2.42
N GLU A 74 12.54 -2.86 1.73
CA GLU A 74 13.35 -2.04 0.82
C GLU A 74 12.55 -1.63 -0.42
N VAL A 75 11.68 -2.51 -0.92
CA VAL A 75 10.75 -2.20 -2.03
C VAL A 75 9.73 -1.16 -1.58
N VAL A 76 9.16 -1.28 -0.38
CA VAL A 76 8.23 -0.27 0.17
C VAL A 76 8.90 1.09 0.32
N ARG A 77 10.15 1.11 0.79
CA ARG A 77 10.94 2.36 0.90
C ARG A 77 11.20 3.00 -0.47
N GLN A 78 11.53 2.20 -1.49
CA GLN A 78 11.69 2.69 -2.85
C GLN A 78 10.39 3.29 -3.42
N TRP A 79 9.25 2.63 -3.18
CA TRP A 79 7.94 3.15 -3.57
C TRP A 79 7.60 4.46 -2.86
N ARG A 80 7.88 4.57 -1.56
CA ARG A 80 7.70 5.82 -0.81
C ARG A 80 8.48 6.95 -1.46
N ASP A 81 9.76 6.73 -1.72
CA ASP A 81 10.64 7.77 -2.24
C ASP A 81 10.19 8.21 -3.65
N ALA A 82 9.80 7.26 -4.52
CA ALA A 82 9.28 7.55 -5.86
C ALA A 82 7.94 8.32 -5.82
N TYR A 83 6.97 7.83 -5.04
CA TYR A 83 5.65 8.43 -4.92
C TYR A 83 5.72 9.82 -4.29
N MET A 84 6.46 9.99 -3.19
CA MET A 84 6.60 11.29 -2.56
C MET A 84 7.35 12.28 -3.47
N ALA A 85 8.31 11.83 -4.26
CA ALA A 85 8.99 12.72 -5.22
C ALA A 85 8.04 13.28 -6.30
N VAL A 86 7.04 12.51 -6.74
CA VAL A 86 5.98 13.00 -7.64
C VAL A 86 5.03 13.92 -6.87
N TRP A 87 4.48 13.44 -5.75
CA TRP A 87 3.48 14.16 -4.98
C TRP A 87 3.96 15.56 -4.54
N GLU A 88 5.20 15.67 -4.03
CA GLU A 88 5.76 16.94 -3.55
C GLU A 88 5.90 17.99 -4.64
N ARG A 89 6.25 17.59 -5.87
CA ARG A 89 6.48 18.52 -6.97
C ARG A 89 5.20 18.97 -7.66
N THR A 90 4.11 18.20 -7.56
CA THR A 90 2.86 18.48 -8.31
C THR A 90 1.74 19.02 -7.43
N ILE A 91 1.70 18.70 -6.13
CA ILE A 91 0.58 19.08 -5.25
C ILE A 91 0.32 20.59 -5.19
N ASP A 92 1.36 21.43 -5.23
CA ASP A 92 1.19 22.90 -5.20
C ASP A 92 0.45 23.42 -6.44
N GLY A 93 0.59 22.73 -7.59
CA GLY A 93 -0.10 23.06 -8.83
C GLY A 93 -1.62 22.90 -8.74
N LEU A 94 -2.11 22.13 -7.76
CA LEU A 94 -3.52 21.90 -7.51
C LEU A 94 -4.15 22.93 -6.56
N GLY A 95 -3.36 23.90 -6.06
CA GLY A 95 -3.84 24.95 -5.15
C GLY A 95 -4.45 24.40 -3.85
N PRO A 96 -3.71 23.60 -3.06
CA PRO A 96 -4.22 23.02 -1.82
C PRO A 96 -4.55 24.12 -0.80
N ALA A 97 -5.52 23.85 0.07
CA ALA A 97 -5.80 24.72 1.21
C ALA A 97 -4.59 24.84 2.15
N ASP A 98 -4.49 25.95 2.88
CA ASP A 98 -3.43 26.18 3.85
C ASP A 98 -3.32 25.01 4.85
N GLY A 99 -2.11 24.50 5.06
CA GLY A 99 -1.82 23.37 5.96
C GLY A 99 -2.09 21.98 5.38
N PHE A 100 -2.93 21.85 4.33
CA PHE A 100 -3.27 20.53 3.76
C PHE A 100 -2.03 19.76 3.29
N LYS A 101 -1.08 20.44 2.64
CA LYS A 101 0.16 19.80 2.15
C LYS A 101 0.94 19.17 3.30
N ASP A 102 1.07 19.85 4.43
CA ASP A 102 1.84 19.34 5.56
C ASP A 102 1.14 18.16 6.24
N GLU A 103 -0.17 18.27 6.45
CA GLU A 103 -0.97 17.19 7.02
C GLU A 103 -0.97 15.95 6.12
N ARG A 104 -1.21 16.14 4.82
CA ARG A 104 -1.29 15.03 3.86
C ARG A 104 0.07 14.35 3.69
N ARG A 105 1.16 15.11 3.65
CA ARG A 105 2.53 14.57 3.62
C ARG A 105 2.78 13.64 4.80
N ALA A 106 2.43 14.08 6.01
CA ALA A 106 2.64 13.29 7.22
C ALA A 106 1.89 11.95 7.16
N VAL A 107 0.62 11.98 6.69
CA VAL A 107 -0.19 10.76 6.51
C VAL A 107 0.45 9.82 5.49
N LEU A 108 0.83 10.32 4.31
CA LEU A 108 1.43 9.50 3.25
C LEU A 108 2.72 8.83 3.73
N VAL A 109 3.64 9.61 4.31
CA VAL A 109 4.92 9.09 4.82
C VAL A 109 4.69 8.05 5.90
N ASP A 110 3.79 8.30 6.86
CA ASP A 110 3.50 7.34 7.93
C ASP A 110 2.91 6.03 7.39
N THR A 111 2.01 6.07 6.40
CA THR A 111 1.47 4.85 5.77
C THR A 111 2.58 3.98 5.18
N PHE A 112 3.51 4.57 4.40
CA PHE A 112 4.65 3.82 3.85
C PHE A 112 5.58 3.28 4.95
N ASP A 113 5.88 4.10 5.96
CA ASP A 113 6.79 3.72 7.05
C ASP A 113 6.21 2.65 7.97
N ARG A 114 4.90 2.68 8.25
CA ARG A 114 4.17 1.60 8.92
C ARG A 114 4.28 0.31 8.13
N LEU A 115 4.04 0.34 6.81
CA LEU A 115 4.11 -0.87 5.97
C LEU A 115 5.53 -1.42 5.89
N ALA A 116 6.55 -0.57 5.72
CA ALA A 116 7.94 -0.98 5.69
C ALA A 116 8.40 -1.61 7.02
N ARG A 117 7.92 -1.08 8.16
CA ARG A 117 8.17 -1.66 9.49
C ARG A 117 7.49 -3.02 9.64
N ALA A 118 6.22 -3.13 9.26
CA ALA A 118 5.47 -4.39 9.31
C ALA A 118 6.14 -5.48 8.45
N ALA A 119 6.58 -5.12 7.24
CA ALA A 119 7.30 -6.02 6.35
C ALA A 119 8.65 -6.51 6.93
N ALA A 120 9.29 -5.72 7.79
CA ALA A 120 10.60 -6.02 8.37
C ALA A 120 10.53 -6.92 9.63
N GLN A 121 9.35 -7.10 10.20
CA GLN A 121 9.13 -7.91 11.41
C GLN A 121 8.91 -9.40 11.11
N ARG A 122 9.25 -9.85 9.90
CA ARG A 122 9.14 -11.24 9.47
C ARG A 122 10.18 -12.17 10.09
#